data_AF-A0A4Q4TRL2-F1
#
_entry.id   AF-A0A4Q4TRL2-F1
#
_cell.length_a   1.000
_cell.length_b   1.000
_cell.length_c   1.000
_cell.angle_alpha   90.00
_cell.angle_beta   90.00
_cell.angle_gamma   90.00
#
_symmetry.space_group_name_H-M   'P 1'
#
loop_
_entity.id
_entity.type
_entity.pdbx_description
1 polymer ?
#
loop_
_entity_poly.entity_id
_entity_poly.type
_entity_poly.pdbx_seq_one_letter_code
_entity_poly.pdbx_strand_id
1 'polypeptide(L)'
;MAEAVPVQMMRWWVSCRGSGDLYHLAGIIPVSSRYLDLTKQKLEITRLPHELSEPKSDFWWEPKSQIEPLIDFWLEQYSWRAQEDALNSQLPQFRTAFTLPSSETPLRTHFVHVRSPHPNAIPLLLIPPFPTSNLSLGHLVKRFTEPQDVSTQQPFHLVIPALPGVGFSDALPNNVPVISTTARFLDSLMHRLSYRYYLATNAASGSASPAEIDYRLAHHLAVQYPESCLGTHLISPPVARPRLGEAPLEWAKWSCASLRRSPVLGYRSEDFSAISRCGGFRPSEKTPPTARNGANALGLREPNTLSYALCDSPTGLLAYVLKILRRFSPEHELTPTEIVNFTHLAWLPGPEAAMRFWAYCARNSEKAEKKSASKPRVGLTVFLGDPGGTEDNNAGARDRAKGECVHSYSCPSWAKAKYDVVSTHRAAGNPGLLAWERPEIIVAGARSLAAAVSKADARLRPAAPPVTAPLEQVVTGNYENVTSPPASAPASVAPKPNPAHLAPPARGDRMQPIREVSDETAVGSHHSIPSKNPSPGPAEPPPQLHSATPIDARA
;
A
#
# COMPACT_ATOMS: atom_id res chain seq x y z
N MET A 1 -26.55 26.24 -19.27
CA MET A 1 -26.41 24.78 -19.47
C MET A 1 -24.93 24.49 -19.45
N ALA A 2 -24.45 23.88 -18.37
CA ALA A 2 -23.04 23.63 -18.12
C ALA A 2 -22.63 22.34 -18.83
N GLU A 3 -21.67 22.45 -19.76
CA GLU A 3 -21.08 21.31 -20.44
C GLU A 3 -19.87 20.84 -19.62
N ALA A 4 -20.01 19.67 -19.01
CA ALA A 4 -18.98 19.04 -18.21
C ALA A 4 -17.86 18.50 -19.11
N VAL A 5 -16.62 18.90 -18.82
CA VAL A 5 -15.42 18.32 -19.42
C VAL A 5 -15.27 16.86 -18.96
N PRO A 6 -15.26 15.86 -19.85
CA PRO A 6 -15.06 14.48 -19.44
C PRO A 6 -13.57 14.18 -19.25
N VAL A 7 -13.23 13.65 -18.07
CA VAL A 7 -11.92 13.04 -17.78
C VAL A 7 -11.80 11.77 -18.64
N GLN A 8 -11.00 11.87 -19.70
CA GLN A 8 -10.85 10.81 -20.70
C GLN A 8 -9.83 9.77 -20.23
N MET A 9 -10.30 8.79 -19.44
CA MET A 9 -9.56 7.58 -19.11
C MET A 9 -9.53 6.68 -20.36
N MET A 10 -8.45 6.74 -21.15
CA MET A 10 -8.38 6.06 -22.44
C MET A 10 -8.37 4.53 -22.31
N ARG A 11 -9.23 3.92 -23.13
CA ARG A 11 -9.41 2.49 -23.40
C ARG A 11 -8.14 1.88 -23.99
N TRP A 12 -7.73 0.74 -23.44
CA TRP A 12 -6.77 -0.18 -24.06
C TRP A 12 -7.50 -1.51 -24.27
N TRP A 13 -7.79 -1.89 -25.51
CA TRP A 13 -8.38 -3.19 -25.83
C TRP A 13 -7.90 -3.73 -27.18
N VAL A 14 -7.49 -4.98 -27.17
CA VAL A 14 -7.87 -5.96 -28.20
C VAL A 14 -9.04 -6.75 -27.61
N SER A 15 -10.20 -6.68 -28.24
CA SER A 15 -11.39 -7.44 -27.85
C SER A 15 -11.40 -8.76 -28.62
N CYS A 16 -11.03 -9.87 -27.97
CA CYS A 16 -11.38 -11.19 -28.48
C CYS A 16 -12.71 -11.62 -27.82
N ARG A 17 -13.80 -11.64 -28.60
CA ARG A 17 -15.04 -12.31 -28.20
C ARG A 17 -14.85 -13.81 -28.39
N GLY A 18 -14.95 -14.57 -27.31
CA GLY A 18 -14.93 -16.03 -27.34
C GLY A 18 -15.10 -16.61 -25.94
N SER A 19 -15.90 -17.66 -25.85
CA SER A 19 -16.25 -18.46 -24.67
C SER A 19 -15.15 -18.68 -23.63
N GLY A 20 -15.46 -18.46 -22.34
CA GLY A 20 -15.03 -19.27 -21.18
C GLY A 20 -13.54 -19.48 -20.86
N ASP A 21 -12.62 -19.13 -21.75
CA ASP A 21 -11.22 -19.55 -21.70
C ASP A 21 -10.31 -18.44 -21.17
N LEU A 22 -9.26 -18.88 -20.47
CA LEU A 22 -8.32 -18.08 -19.69
C LEU A 22 -7.45 -17.18 -20.59
N TYR A 23 -7.87 -15.93 -20.82
CA TYR A 23 -7.05 -14.94 -21.51
C TYR A 23 -6.06 -14.27 -20.54
N HIS A 24 -4.81 -14.72 -20.51
CA HIS A 24 -3.69 -14.00 -19.90
C HIS A 24 -3.12 -13.01 -20.91
N LEU A 25 -3.42 -11.72 -20.79
CA LEU A 25 -2.70 -10.71 -21.57
C LEU A 25 -1.35 -10.46 -20.89
N ALA A 26 -0.26 -10.60 -21.65
CA ALA A 26 1.06 -10.15 -21.23
C ALA A 26 0.97 -8.67 -20.84
N GLY A 27 1.20 -8.38 -19.57
CA GLY A 27 1.03 -7.07 -18.97
C GLY A 27 2.30 -6.25 -19.08
N ILE A 28 2.70 -5.84 -20.29
CA ILE A 28 3.74 -4.81 -20.42
C ILE A 28 3.17 -3.52 -19.80
N ILE A 29 4.01 -2.76 -19.11
CA ILE A 29 3.69 -1.41 -18.67
C ILE A 29 4.26 -0.43 -19.70
N PRO A 30 3.46 0.07 -20.66
CA PRO A 30 3.85 1.19 -21.48
C PRO A 30 3.25 2.48 -20.90
N VAL A 31 4.09 3.30 -20.25
CA VAL A 31 3.68 4.62 -19.80
C VAL A 31 3.81 5.60 -20.97
N SER A 32 2.77 6.39 -21.24
CA SER A 32 2.82 7.40 -22.30
C SER A 32 3.82 8.50 -21.94
N SER A 33 4.66 8.91 -22.91
CA SER A 33 5.60 10.02 -22.71
C SER A 33 4.91 11.29 -22.23
N ARG A 34 3.65 11.52 -22.63
CA ARG A 34 2.84 12.65 -22.15
C ARG A 34 2.76 12.73 -20.62
N TYR A 35 2.62 11.60 -19.93
CA TYR A 35 2.57 11.59 -18.46
C TYR A 35 3.94 11.85 -17.85
N LEU A 36 5.01 11.38 -18.48
CA LEU A 36 6.38 11.64 -18.02
C LEU A 36 6.74 13.12 -18.19
N ASP A 37 6.41 13.70 -19.34
CA ASP A 37 6.62 15.12 -19.63
C ASP A 37 5.82 16.01 -18.66
N LEU A 38 4.56 15.64 -18.39
CA LEU A 38 3.73 16.33 -17.40
C LEU A 38 4.33 16.23 -15.98
N THR A 39 4.89 15.08 -15.61
CA THR A 39 5.57 14.89 -14.32
C THR A 39 6.75 15.83 -14.20
N LYS A 40 7.58 15.91 -15.25
CA LYS A 40 8.74 16.80 -15.32
C LYS A 40 8.33 18.27 -15.18
N GLN A 41 7.33 18.72 -15.95
CA GLN A 41 6.81 20.09 -15.86
C GLN A 41 6.32 20.44 -14.46
N LYS A 42 5.60 19.51 -13.79
CA LYS A 42 5.09 19.73 -12.42
C LYS A 42 6.21 19.82 -11.38
N LEU A 43 7.28 19.05 -11.56
CA LEU A 43 8.48 19.15 -10.72
C LEU A 43 9.20 20.49 -10.96
N GLU A 44 9.38 20.92 -12.20
CA GLU A 44 10.06 22.19 -12.56
C GLU A 44 9.36 23.43 -12.00
N ILE A 45 8.02 23.45 -11.97
CA ILE A 45 7.23 24.59 -11.46
C ILE A 45 6.83 24.45 -9.99
N THR A 46 7.36 23.44 -9.28
CA THR A 46 7.01 23.19 -7.88
C THR A 46 7.40 24.39 -7.02
N ARG A 47 6.46 24.80 -6.16
CA ARG A 47 6.72 25.77 -5.09
C ARG A 47 6.95 25.03 -3.79
N LEU A 48 8.18 25.09 -3.28
CA LEU A 48 8.51 24.55 -1.96
C LEU A 48 8.09 25.53 -0.84
N PRO A 49 7.66 25.02 0.33
CA PRO A 49 7.42 25.86 1.50
C PRO A 49 8.66 26.67 1.91
N HIS A 50 8.43 27.86 2.48
CA HIS A 50 9.48 28.62 3.14
C HIS A 50 9.76 27.98 4.51
N GLU A 51 11.03 27.68 4.78
CA GLU A 51 11.46 27.21 6.09
C GLU A 51 12.12 28.38 6.85
N LEU A 52 11.88 28.43 8.16
CA LEU A 52 12.47 29.44 9.03
C LEU A 52 13.94 29.08 9.31
N SER A 53 14.79 30.08 9.52
CA SER A 53 16.22 29.88 9.83
C SER A 53 16.50 29.38 11.26
N GLU A 54 15.46 29.00 11.99
CA GLU A 54 15.47 28.60 13.40
C GLU A 54 15.81 27.12 13.60
N PRO A 55 16.17 26.67 14.82
CA PRO A 55 16.41 25.26 15.08
C PRO A 55 15.16 24.42 14.75
N LYS A 56 15.39 23.28 14.10
CA LYS A 56 14.34 22.34 13.69
C LYS A 56 13.42 22.00 14.85
N SER A 57 12.11 21.94 14.58
CA SER A 57 11.12 21.61 15.60
C SER A 57 11.28 20.18 16.13
N ASP A 58 11.19 20.03 17.46
CA ASP A 58 11.03 18.71 18.11
C ASP A 58 9.61 18.14 17.96
N PHE A 59 8.64 18.96 17.52
CA PHE A 59 7.21 18.63 17.51
C PHE A 59 6.65 18.27 16.14
N TRP A 60 7.21 18.80 15.05
CA TRP A 60 6.76 18.52 13.70
C TRP A 60 7.94 18.30 12.74
N TRP A 61 7.69 17.54 11.69
CA TRP A 61 8.70 17.19 10.71
C TRP A 61 8.86 18.26 9.63
N GLU A 62 10.11 18.58 9.32
CA GLU A 62 10.52 19.52 8.29
C GLU A 62 11.24 18.77 7.15
N PRO A 63 10.52 18.44 6.05
CA PRO A 63 11.01 17.51 5.05
C PRO A 63 11.81 18.17 3.92
N LYS A 64 11.88 19.51 3.82
CA LYS A 64 12.42 20.17 2.62
C LYS A 64 13.86 19.79 2.34
N SER A 65 14.71 19.72 3.37
CA SER A 65 16.11 19.31 3.21
C SER A 65 16.29 17.90 2.64
N GLN A 66 15.24 17.05 2.71
CA GLN A 66 15.22 15.73 2.07
C GLN A 66 14.54 15.77 0.71
N ILE A 67 13.49 16.57 0.56
CA ILE A 67 12.69 16.66 -0.68
C ILE A 67 13.45 17.38 -1.79
N GLU A 68 14.12 18.49 -1.49
CA GLU A 68 14.77 19.34 -2.50
C GLU A 68 15.84 18.56 -3.30
N PRO A 69 16.80 17.84 -2.67
CA PRO A 69 17.74 16.99 -3.41
C PRO A 69 17.07 15.84 -4.20
N LEU A 70 15.91 15.34 -3.73
CA LEU A 70 15.17 14.29 -4.43
C LEU A 70 14.45 14.83 -5.66
N ILE A 71 13.99 16.09 -5.65
CA ILE A 71 13.43 16.76 -6.83
C ILE A 71 14.53 16.93 -7.87
N ASP A 72 15.69 17.44 -7.48
CA ASP A 72 16.84 17.61 -8.39
C ASP A 72 17.25 16.28 -9.01
N PHE A 73 17.39 15.24 -8.18
CA PHE A 73 17.67 13.89 -8.66
C PHE A 73 16.59 13.37 -9.63
N TRP A 74 15.32 13.60 -9.33
CA TRP A 74 14.21 13.14 -10.18
C TRP A 74 14.19 13.89 -11.53
N LEU A 75 14.51 15.18 -11.55
CA LEU A 75 14.55 15.99 -12.77
C LEU A 75 15.76 15.68 -13.66
N GLU A 76 16.93 15.47 -13.05
CA GLU A 76 18.21 15.48 -13.76
C GLU A 76 18.79 14.08 -14.02
N GLN A 77 18.56 13.14 -13.11
CA GLN A 77 19.27 11.85 -13.11
C GLN A 77 18.35 10.65 -13.27
N TYR A 78 17.11 10.74 -12.78
CA TYR A 78 16.17 9.63 -12.81
C TYR A 78 15.56 9.39 -14.20
N SER A 79 15.57 8.14 -14.66
CA SER A 79 14.91 7.73 -15.91
C SER A 79 13.83 6.68 -15.65
N TRP A 80 12.57 7.07 -15.78
CA TRP A 80 11.45 6.13 -15.74
C TRP A 80 11.55 5.07 -16.85
N ARG A 81 12.03 5.45 -18.04
CA ARG A 81 12.17 4.51 -19.17
C ARG A 81 13.12 3.37 -18.84
N ALA A 82 14.26 3.67 -18.22
CA ALA A 82 15.19 2.64 -17.77
C ALA A 82 14.56 1.72 -16.71
N GLN A 83 13.80 2.28 -15.77
CA GLN A 83 13.07 1.48 -14.78
C GLN A 83 11.96 0.62 -15.41
N GLU A 84 11.21 1.18 -16.37
CA GLU A 84 10.15 0.49 -17.10
C GLU A 84 10.71 -0.69 -17.90
N ASP A 85 11.83 -0.50 -18.60
CA ASP A 85 12.54 -1.57 -19.32
C ASP A 85 13.03 -2.65 -18.36
N ALA A 86 13.60 -2.27 -17.21
CA ALA A 86 14.02 -3.21 -16.18
C ALA A 86 12.84 -4.03 -15.64
N LEU A 87 11.71 -3.39 -15.33
CA LEU A 87 10.50 -4.08 -14.85
C LEU A 87 9.93 -5.04 -15.91
N ASN A 88 9.82 -4.58 -17.16
CA ASN A 88 9.24 -5.36 -18.26
C ASN A 88 10.14 -6.53 -18.71
N SER A 89 11.46 -6.41 -18.54
CA SER A 89 12.42 -7.48 -18.89
C SER A 89 12.60 -8.51 -17.77
N GLN A 90 12.57 -8.08 -16.50
CA GLN A 90 12.89 -8.95 -15.37
C GLN A 90 11.65 -9.64 -14.76
N LEU A 91 10.47 -9.06 -14.91
CA LEU A 91 9.25 -9.54 -14.25
C LEU A 91 8.20 -9.97 -15.27
N PRO A 92 7.80 -11.26 -15.25
CA PRO A 92 6.60 -11.72 -15.95
C PRO A 92 5.34 -11.11 -15.31
N GLN A 93 4.70 -10.22 -16.05
CA GLN A 93 3.56 -9.43 -15.61
C GLN A 93 2.31 -9.81 -16.38
N PHE A 94 1.17 -9.81 -15.69
CA PHE A 94 -0.11 -10.25 -16.25
C PHE A 94 -1.25 -9.37 -15.76
N ARG A 95 -2.33 -9.34 -16.54
CA ARG A 95 -3.62 -8.79 -16.12
C ARG A 95 -4.72 -9.81 -16.32
N THR A 96 -5.69 -9.76 -15.42
CA THR A 96 -6.92 -10.55 -15.55
C THR A 96 -8.10 -9.74 -15.00
N ALA A 97 -9.31 -10.03 -15.47
CA ALA A 97 -10.50 -9.25 -15.17
C ALA A 97 -11.46 -10.04 -14.26
N PHE A 98 -11.99 -9.40 -13.22
CA PHE A 98 -12.90 -10.00 -12.24
C PHE A 98 -14.21 -9.23 -12.18
N THR A 99 -15.30 -9.94 -12.40
CA THR A 99 -16.64 -9.38 -12.24
C THR A 99 -17.06 -9.49 -10.78
N LEU A 100 -17.54 -8.39 -10.21
CA LEU A 100 -18.14 -8.39 -8.89
C LEU A 100 -19.66 -8.57 -9.00
N PRO A 101 -20.32 -9.25 -8.06
CA PRO A 101 -21.78 -9.33 -8.06
C PRO A 101 -22.47 -7.96 -8.03
N SER A 102 -21.79 -6.95 -7.47
CA SER A 102 -22.28 -5.59 -7.33
C SER A 102 -21.95 -4.65 -8.50
N SER A 103 -21.25 -5.12 -9.53
CA SER A 103 -20.87 -4.30 -10.68
C SER A 103 -20.74 -5.11 -11.97
N GLU A 104 -21.41 -4.64 -13.02
CA GLU A 104 -21.31 -5.21 -14.36
C GLU A 104 -19.98 -4.91 -15.05
N THR A 105 -19.23 -3.92 -14.57
CA THR A 105 -17.91 -3.58 -15.11
C THR A 105 -16.86 -4.48 -14.47
N PRO A 106 -16.13 -5.29 -15.26
CA PRO A 106 -15.11 -6.17 -14.71
C PRO A 106 -13.90 -5.35 -14.26
N LEU A 107 -13.40 -5.65 -13.06
CA LEU A 107 -12.22 -5.03 -12.48
C LEU A 107 -10.96 -5.73 -12.98
N ARG A 108 -10.06 -4.99 -13.60
CA ARG A 108 -8.78 -5.52 -14.06
C ARG A 108 -7.78 -5.47 -12.92
N THR A 109 -7.04 -6.55 -12.75
CA THR A 109 -6.01 -6.63 -11.72
C THR A 109 -4.71 -7.07 -12.32
N HIS A 110 -3.68 -6.33 -11.95
CA HIS A 110 -2.30 -6.57 -12.32
C HIS A 110 -1.64 -7.49 -11.30
N PHE A 111 -0.84 -8.44 -11.77
CA PHE A 111 -0.06 -9.33 -10.91
C PHE A 111 1.23 -9.76 -11.60
N VAL A 112 2.24 -10.07 -10.80
CA VAL A 112 3.46 -10.76 -11.24
C VAL A 112 3.27 -12.23 -10.96
N HIS A 113 3.59 -13.09 -11.91
CA HIS A 113 3.55 -14.54 -11.72
C HIS A 113 4.83 -15.16 -12.27
N VAL A 114 5.66 -15.68 -11.37
CA VAL A 114 6.93 -16.29 -11.73
C VAL A 114 6.92 -17.75 -11.32
N ARG A 115 7.08 -18.64 -12.30
CA ARG A 115 7.24 -20.06 -12.03
C ARG A 115 8.70 -20.35 -11.73
N SER A 116 8.96 -20.93 -10.56
CA SER A 116 10.23 -21.62 -10.31
C SER A 116 10.55 -22.65 -11.40
N PRO A 117 11.82 -22.76 -11.82
CA PRO A 117 12.27 -23.83 -12.71
C PRO A 117 12.33 -25.21 -12.03
N HIS A 118 12.17 -25.28 -10.71
CA HIS A 118 12.29 -26.53 -9.96
C HIS A 118 10.97 -27.32 -9.92
N PRO A 119 11.02 -28.66 -10.13
CA PRO A 119 9.81 -29.48 -10.26
C PRO A 119 9.05 -29.69 -8.93
N ASN A 120 9.70 -29.46 -7.80
CA ASN A 120 9.11 -29.57 -6.46
C ASN A 120 8.50 -28.24 -5.96
N ALA A 121 8.37 -27.23 -6.81
CA ALA A 121 7.91 -25.90 -6.41
C ALA A 121 6.42 -25.87 -6.01
N ILE A 122 6.14 -25.24 -4.87
CA ILE A 122 4.80 -25.10 -4.32
C ILE A 122 4.24 -23.70 -4.64
N PRO A 123 2.93 -23.53 -4.95
CA PRO A 123 2.34 -22.21 -5.13
C PRO A 123 2.34 -21.37 -3.86
N LEU A 124 2.85 -20.14 -3.97
CA LEU A 124 2.89 -19.15 -2.89
C LEU A 124 2.32 -17.82 -3.36
N LEU A 125 1.31 -17.33 -2.65
CA LEU A 125 0.79 -15.97 -2.79
C LEU A 125 1.53 -15.03 -1.84
N LEU A 126 2.26 -14.05 -2.39
CA LEU A 126 2.97 -13.03 -1.63
C LEU A 126 2.18 -11.73 -1.66
N ILE A 127 1.59 -11.36 -0.53
CA ILE A 127 0.77 -10.15 -0.39
C ILE A 127 1.68 -8.95 -0.13
N PRO A 128 1.70 -7.92 -1.01
CA PRO A 128 2.57 -6.77 -0.83
C PRO A 128 2.22 -5.95 0.42
N PRO A 129 3.21 -5.28 1.04
CA PRO A 129 2.94 -4.29 2.07
C PRO A 129 2.08 -3.17 1.49
N PHE A 130 1.00 -2.78 2.15
CA PHE A 130 0.19 -1.67 1.68
C PHE A 130 0.85 -0.32 2.06
N PRO A 131 0.88 0.73 1.21
CA PRO A 131 0.34 0.84 -0.16
C PRO A 131 1.38 0.59 -1.28
N THR A 132 2.34 -0.31 -1.10
CA THR A 132 3.34 -0.61 -2.14
C THR A 132 2.77 -1.48 -3.26
N SER A 133 3.33 -1.34 -4.46
CA SER A 133 2.92 -2.10 -5.64
C SER A 133 3.57 -3.49 -5.68
N ASN A 134 2.98 -4.43 -6.40
CA ASN A 134 3.59 -5.73 -6.66
C ASN A 134 4.97 -5.62 -7.35
N LEU A 135 5.14 -4.61 -8.20
CA LEU A 135 6.38 -4.33 -8.92
C LEU A 135 7.52 -3.96 -7.98
N SER A 136 7.21 -3.33 -6.85
CA SER A 136 8.19 -2.93 -5.84
C SER A 136 8.82 -4.13 -5.13
N LEU A 137 8.28 -5.35 -5.31
CA LEU A 137 8.79 -6.60 -4.74
C LEU A 137 9.56 -7.47 -5.75
N GLY A 138 9.85 -6.94 -6.94
CA GLY A 138 10.55 -7.69 -7.99
C GLY A 138 11.89 -8.29 -7.54
N HIS A 139 12.62 -7.58 -6.69
CA HIS A 139 13.90 -8.02 -6.12
C HIS A 139 13.77 -9.27 -5.22
N LEU A 140 12.57 -9.62 -4.76
CA LEU A 140 12.33 -10.82 -3.96
C LEU A 140 12.16 -12.08 -4.78
N VAL A 141 11.75 -11.96 -6.06
CA VAL A 141 11.30 -13.08 -6.89
C VAL A 141 12.28 -14.25 -6.86
N LYS A 142 13.54 -14.01 -7.22
CA LYS A 142 14.58 -15.05 -7.29
C LYS A 142 14.79 -15.76 -5.96
N ARG A 143 14.68 -15.06 -4.83
CA ARG A 143 14.86 -15.67 -3.48
C ARG A 143 13.79 -16.72 -3.17
N PHE A 144 12.59 -16.58 -3.73
CA PHE A 144 11.51 -17.55 -3.58
C PHE A 144 11.53 -18.63 -4.68
N THR A 145 11.84 -18.26 -5.92
CA THR A 145 11.72 -19.16 -7.07
C THR A 145 12.97 -20.00 -7.31
N GLU A 146 14.16 -19.49 -7.01
CA GLU A 146 15.46 -20.11 -7.31
C GLU A 146 16.35 -20.13 -6.05
N PRO A 147 16.02 -20.98 -5.05
CA PRO A 147 16.86 -21.16 -3.87
C PRO A 147 18.26 -21.68 -4.25
N GLN A 148 19.26 -21.35 -3.43
CA GLN A 148 20.64 -21.83 -3.63
C GLN A 148 20.75 -23.35 -3.50
N ASP A 149 19.98 -23.95 -2.60
CA ASP A 149 19.96 -25.40 -2.37
C ASP A 149 18.52 -25.90 -2.28
N VAL A 150 18.05 -26.50 -3.36
CA VAL A 150 16.68 -27.03 -3.52
C VAL A 150 16.40 -28.23 -2.59
N SER A 151 17.45 -28.89 -2.07
CA SER A 151 17.29 -30.05 -1.18
C SER A 151 16.88 -29.64 0.22
N THR A 152 17.32 -28.48 0.68
CA THR A 152 17.02 -27.94 2.02
C THR A 152 16.04 -26.77 1.99
N GLN A 153 15.97 -26.06 0.87
CA GLN A 153 15.15 -24.87 0.70
C GLN A 153 14.02 -25.12 -0.30
N GLN A 154 12.78 -25.08 0.20
CA GLN A 154 11.59 -25.21 -0.63
C GLN A 154 11.54 -24.08 -1.69
N PRO A 155 11.53 -24.40 -3.00
CA PRO A 155 11.24 -23.43 -4.05
C PRO A 155 9.73 -23.17 -4.18
N PHE A 156 9.36 -22.00 -4.69
CA PHE A 156 7.96 -21.61 -4.87
C PHE A 156 7.65 -21.14 -6.29
N HIS A 157 6.45 -21.46 -6.79
CA HIS A 157 5.84 -20.64 -7.83
C HIS A 157 5.23 -19.42 -7.15
N LEU A 158 5.68 -18.22 -7.53
CA LEU A 158 5.38 -17.00 -6.81
C LEU A 158 4.33 -16.18 -7.56
N VAL A 159 3.27 -15.77 -6.86
CA VAL A 159 2.26 -14.84 -7.35
C VAL A 159 2.25 -13.61 -6.46
N ILE A 160 2.46 -12.43 -7.06
CA ILE A 160 2.47 -11.13 -6.37
C ILE A 160 1.38 -10.22 -6.99
N PRO A 161 0.20 -10.10 -6.38
CA PRO A 161 -0.88 -9.27 -6.88
C PRO A 161 -0.67 -7.80 -6.51
N ALA A 162 -0.96 -6.87 -7.42
CA ALA A 162 -1.21 -5.49 -7.04
C ALA A 162 -2.61 -5.40 -6.43
N LEU A 163 -2.69 -4.95 -5.17
CA LEU A 163 -3.97 -4.79 -4.48
C LEU A 163 -4.86 -3.78 -5.20
N PRO A 164 -6.20 -3.87 -5.08
CA PRO A 164 -7.09 -2.99 -5.83
C PRO A 164 -6.81 -1.50 -5.56
N GLY A 165 -6.74 -0.71 -6.63
CA GLY A 165 -6.41 0.70 -6.57
C GLY A 165 -4.95 1.04 -6.29
N VAL A 166 -4.05 0.04 -6.32
CA VAL A 166 -2.59 0.20 -6.19
C VAL A 166 -1.92 -0.23 -7.48
N GLY A 167 -0.90 0.51 -7.92
CA GLY A 167 -0.18 0.19 -9.15
C GLY A 167 -1.14 0.17 -10.34
N PHE A 168 -1.02 -0.85 -11.19
CA PHE A 168 -1.84 -0.96 -12.41
C PHE A 168 -3.12 -1.80 -12.25
N SER A 169 -3.64 -1.90 -11.03
CA SER A 169 -4.89 -2.58 -10.72
C SER A 169 -6.04 -1.59 -10.55
N ASP A 170 -7.19 -1.90 -11.13
CA ASP A 170 -8.40 -1.08 -11.01
C ASP A 170 -8.87 -0.99 -9.54
N ALA A 171 -9.53 0.11 -9.21
CA ALA A 171 -10.08 0.35 -7.88
C ALA A 171 -11.34 -0.48 -7.61
N LEU A 172 -11.56 -0.85 -6.35
CA LEU A 172 -12.85 -1.41 -5.94
C LEU A 172 -13.93 -0.31 -5.89
N PRO A 173 -15.20 -0.65 -6.20
CA PRO A 173 -16.31 0.28 -6.04
C PRO A 173 -16.54 0.63 -4.57
N ASN A 174 -17.15 1.78 -4.29
CA ASN A 174 -17.27 2.31 -2.92
C ASN A 174 -18.22 1.51 -2.00
N ASN A 175 -19.05 0.62 -2.55
CA ASN A 175 -20.13 -0.08 -1.85
C ASN A 175 -19.80 -1.53 -1.48
N VAL A 176 -18.52 -1.93 -1.50
CA VAL A 176 -18.13 -3.31 -1.16
C VAL A 176 -17.27 -3.37 0.10
N PRO A 177 -17.39 -4.46 0.89
CA PRO A 177 -16.46 -4.72 1.99
C PRO A 177 -15.10 -5.05 1.40
N VAL A 178 -14.12 -4.18 1.64
CA VAL A 178 -12.91 -4.12 0.81
C VAL A 178 -11.97 -5.30 1.10
N ILE A 179 -11.73 -5.65 2.37
CA ILE A 179 -10.82 -6.75 2.72
C ILE A 179 -11.37 -8.10 2.27
N SER A 180 -12.63 -8.41 2.61
CA SER A 180 -13.25 -9.68 2.23
C SER A 180 -13.39 -9.81 0.72
N THR A 181 -13.66 -8.72 0.01
CA THR A 181 -13.73 -8.72 -1.46
C THR A 181 -12.36 -8.91 -2.10
N THR A 182 -11.32 -8.24 -1.59
CA THR A 182 -9.95 -8.47 -2.05
C THR A 182 -9.48 -9.89 -1.73
N ALA A 183 -9.78 -10.45 -0.55
CA ALA A 183 -9.40 -11.83 -0.23
C ALA A 183 -10.07 -12.85 -1.18
N ARG A 184 -11.35 -12.67 -1.52
CA ARG A 184 -12.04 -13.49 -2.53
C ARG A 184 -11.38 -13.40 -3.89
N PHE A 185 -11.01 -12.19 -4.29
CA PHE A 185 -10.28 -11.94 -5.52
C PHE A 185 -8.94 -12.70 -5.52
N LEU A 186 -8.19 -12.64 -4.42
CA LEU A 186 -6.89 -13.29 -4.28
C LEU A 186 -6.99 -14.81 -4.41
N ASP A 187 -7.97 -15.43 -3.74
CA ASP A 187 -8.26 -16.87 -3.87
C ASP A 187 -8.67 -17.22 -5.31
N SER A 188 -9.55 -16.43 -5.91
CA SER A 188 -10.00 -16.64 -7.30
C SER A 188 -8.86 -16.51 -8.32
N LEU A 189 -7.90 -15.61 -8.07
CA LEU A 189 -6.68 -15.48 -8.88
C LEU A 189 -5.84 -16.75 -8.82
N MET A 190 -5.65 -17.32 -7.63
CA MET A 190 -4.90 -18.57 -7.47
C MET A 190 -5.59 -19.73 -8.18
N HIS A 191 -6.91 -19.85 -8.09
CA HIS A 191 -7.69 -20.86 -8.83
C HIS A 191 -7.58 -20.71 -10.34
N ARG A 192 -7.63 -19.47 -10.86
CA ARG A 192 -7.44 -19.19 -12.30
C ARG A 192 -6.06 -19.62 -12.80
N LEU A 193 -5.03 -19.49 -11.96
CA LEU A 193 -3.68 -19.98 -12.24
C LEU A 193 -3.54 -21.50 -12.03
N SER A 194 -4.67 -22.22 -11.87
CA SER A 194 -4.73 -23.66 -11.58
C SER A 194 -4.09 -24.07 -10.26
N TYR A 195 -3.89 -23.13 -9.33
CA TYR A 195 -3.38 -23.40 -7.98
C TYR A 195 -4.55 -23.65 -7.03
N ARG A 196 -5.11 -24.86 -7.11
CA ARG A 196 -6.20 -25.30 -6.22
C ARG A 196 -5.82 -25.25 -4.74
N TYR A 197 -4.55 -25.54 -4.44
CA TYR A 197 -3.98 -25.51 -3.10
C TYR A 197 -2.73 -24.64 -3.11
N TYR A 198 -2.63 -23.70 -2.18
CA TYR A 198 -1.52 -22.76 -2.10
C TYR A 198 -1.24 -22.33 -0.66
N LEU A 199 -0.07 -21.73 -0.45
CA LEU A 199 0.28 -21.01 0.77
C LEU A 199 0.21 -19.50 0.55
N ALA A 200 0.00 -18.74 1.61
CA ALA A 200 0.06 -17.28 1.56
C ALA A 200 1.06 -16.72 2.57
N THR A 201 1.69 -15.59 2.25
CA THR A 201 2.51 -14.82 3.19
C THR A 201 2.32 -13.34 2.95
N ASN A 202 2.26 -12.55 4.03
CA ASN A 202 2.44 -11.10 3.91
C ASN A 202 3.94 -10.75 3.91
N ALA A 203 4.27 -9.55 3.43
CA ALA A 203 5.65 -9.12 3.21
C ALA A 203 6.14 -8.02 4.17
N ALA A 204 5.28 -7.56 5.09
CA ALA A 204 5.62 -6.60 6.13
C ALA A 204 5.07 -7.04 7.50
N SER A 205 5.46 -6.33 8.54
CA SER A 205 4.88 -6.54 9.87
C SER A 205 3.41 -6.12 9.88
N GLY A 206 2.53 -7.06 10.25
CA GLY A 206 1.09 -6.83 10.34
C GLY A 206 0.72 -5.74 11.35
N SER A 207 1.47 -5.61 12.45
CA SER A 207 1.27 -4.57 13.45
C SER A 207 1.75 -3.17 13.02
N ALA A 208 2.74 -3.10 12.11
CA ALA A 208 3.25 -1.83 11.59
C ALA A 208 2.53 -1.39 10.30
N SER A 209 1.90 -2.34 9.61
CA SER A 209 1.22 -2.10 8.34
C SER A 209 0.06 -1.11 8.46
N PRO A 210 -0.05 -0.13 7.55
CA PRO A 210 -1.21 0.72 7.34
C PRO A 210 -2.55 0.00 7.48
N ALA A 211 -3.30 0.34 8.54
CA ALA A 211 -4.59 -0.28 8.86
C ALA A 211 -4.60 -1.82 8.88
N GLU A 212 -3.43 -2.42 9.12
CA GLU A 212 -3.20 -3.87 9.18
C GLU A 212 -3.65 -4.57 7.88
N ILE A 213 -3.64 -3.90 6.72
CA ILE A 213 -4.32 -4.37 5.49
C ILE A 213 -3.77 -5.70 4.99
N ASP A 214 -2.45 -5.79 4.79
CA ASP A 214 -1.78 -7.01 4.31
C ASP A 214 -1.99 -8.20 5.27
N TYR A 215 -1.86 -7.98 6.59
CA TYR A 215 -2.20 -8.97 7.61
C TYR A 215 -3.67 -9.39 7.55
N ARG A 216 -4.60 -8.43 7.43
CA ARG A 216 -6.04 -8.71 7.37
C ARG A 216 -6.37 -9.54 6.13
N LEU A 217 -5.75 -9.27 4.99
CA LEU A 217 -5.91 -10.08 3.78
C LEU A 217 -5.39 -11.51 4.00
N ALA A 218 -4.18 -11.66 4.53
CA ALA A 218 -3.58 -12.96 4.85
C ALA A 218 -4.45 -13.74 5.85
N HIS A 219 -4.94 -13.07 6.90
CA HIS A 219 -5.84 -13.64 7.90
C HIS A 219 -7.19 -14.07 7.30
N HIS A 220 -7.80 -13.25 6.44
CA HIS A 220 -9.06 -13.57 5.78
C HIS A 220 -8.92 -14.78 4.86
N LEU A 221 -7.79 -14.90 4.14
CA LEU A 221 -7.49 -16.10 3.35
C LEU A 221 -7.42 -17.35 4.23
N ALA A 222 -6.68 -17.28 5.34
CA ALA A 222 -6.54 -18.40 6.28
C ALA A 222 -7.90 -18.85 6.87
N VAL A 223 -8.76 -17.90 7.23
CA VAL A 223 -10.04 -18.19 7.91
C VAL A 223 -11.16 -18.57 6.94
N GLN A 224 -11.29 -17.87 5.82
CA GLN A 224 -12.43 -18.01 4.91
C GLN A 224 -12.22 -19.00 3.77
N TYR A 225 -10.95 -19.32 3.46
CA TYR A 225 -10.56 -20.19 2.35
C TYR A 225 -9.66 -21.36 2.79
N PRO A 226 -9.93 -22.07 3.91
CA PRO A 226 -9.07 -23.14 4.41
C PRO A 226 -8.98 -24.37 3.46
N GLU A 227 -9.90 -24.49 2.52
CA GLU A 227 -9.90 -25.56 1.50
C GLU A 227 -8.92 -25.30 0.36
N SER A 228 -8.47 -24.06 0.18
CA SER A 228 -7.57 -23.65 -0.91
C SER A 228 -6.27 -23.06 -0.37
N CYS A 229 -6.35 -22.15 0.59
CA CYS A 229 -5.21 -21.64 1.33
C CYS A 229 -4.88 -22.57 2.52
N LEU A 230 -3.96 -23.51 2.31
CA LEU A 230 -3.66 -24.57 3.28
C LEU A 230 -2.86 -24.09 4.50
N GLY A 231 -2.26 -22.91 4.41
CA GLY A 231 -1.55 -22.27 5.50
C GLY A 231 -1.12 -20.86 5.15
N THR A 232 -0.98 -20.02 6.18
CA THR A 232 -0.57 -18.63 6.01
C THR A 232 0.59 -18.28 6.94
N HIS A 233 1.61 -17.63 6.40
CA HIS A 233 2.72 -17.09 7.18
C HIS A 233 2.38 -15.65 7.53
N LEU A 234 2.31 -15.37 8.84
CA LEU A 234 1.97 -14.06 9.38
C LEU A 234 3.18 -13.47 10.09
N ILE A 235 3.55 -12.26 9.69
CA ILE A 235 4.68 -11.54 10.24
C ILE A 235 4.16 -10.52 11.26
N SER A 236 4.53 -10.68 12.53
CA SER A 236 4.10 -9.87 13.68
C SER A 236 2.61 -9.49 13.63
N PRO A 237 1.71 -10.49 13.61
CA PRO A 237 0.28 -10.22 13.56
C PRO A 237 -0.18 -9.51 14.85
N PRO A 238 -1.13 -8.57 14.80
CA PRO A 238 -1.68 -7.86 15.97
C PRO A 238 -2.47 -8.81 16.89
N VAL A 239 -1.76 -9.62 17.67
CA VAL A 239 -2.32 -10.62 18.58
C VAL A 239 -2.38 -10.07 20.00
N ALA A 240 -3.60 -9.99 20.53
CA ALA A 240 -3.85 -9.55 21.90
C ALA A 240 -3.58 -10.66 22.91
N ARG A 241 -3.30 -10.24 24.15
CA ARG A 241 -3.26 -11.14 25.30
C ARG A 241 -4.56 -11.96 25.40
N PRO A 242 -4.47 -13.27 25.69
CA PRO A 242 -5.65 -14.12 25.82
C PRO A 242 -6.50 -13.64 27.00
N ARG A 243 -7.81 -13.65 26.79
CA ARG A 243 -8.81 -13.30 27.81
C ARG A 243 -9.52 -14.56 28.29
N LEU A 244 -9.91 -14.58 29.57
CA LEU A 244 -10.58 -15.72 30.17
C LEU A 244 -11.85 -16.12 29.40
N GLY A 245 -12.64 -15.15 28.93
CA GLY A 245 -13.87 -15.42 28.17
C GLY A 245 -13.66 -15.90 26.73
N GLU A 246 -12.47 -15.73 26.15
CA GLU A 246 -12.18 -16.13 24.75
C GLU A 246 -11.39 -17.44 24.67
N ALA A 247 -10.39 -17.60 25.54
CA ALA A 247 -9.51 -18.76 25.55
C ALA A 247 -9.05 -19.07 26.98
N PRO A 248 -9.88 -19.75 27.79
CA PRO A 248 -9.59 -20.01 29.21
C PRO A 248 -8.25 -20.70 29.44
N LEU A 249 -7.92 -21.70 28.61
CA LEU A 249 -6.67 -22.45 28.72
C LEU A 249 -5.44 -21.59 28.42
N GLU A 250 -5.46 -20.82 27.34
CA GLU A 250 -4.33 -19.96 26.96
C GLU A 250 -4.18 -18.77 27.94
N TRP A 251 -5.30 -18.28 28.47
CA TRP A 251 -5.30 -17.32 29.57
C TRP A 251 -4.67 -17.91 30.84
N ALA A 252 -5.03 -19.13 31.24
CA ALA A 252 -4.45 -19.78 32.42
C ALA A 252 -2.94 -20.00 32.26
N LYS A 253 -2.50 -20.47 31.08
CA LYS A 253 -1.08 -20.61 30.74
C LYS A 253 -0.34 -19.28 30.84
N TRP A 254 -0.93 -18.22 30.27
CA TRP A 254 -0.38 -16.87 30.37
C TRP A 254 -0.28 -16.39 31.83
N SER A 255 -1.34 -16.56 32.63
CA SER A 255 -1.37 -16.14 34.03
C SER A 255 -0.25 -16.81 34.84
N CYS A 256 -0.07 -18.12 34.70
CA CYS A 256 1.02 -18.86 35.35
C CYS A 256 2.41 -18.41 34.87
N ALA A 257 2.59 -18.30 33.56
CA ALA A 257 3.88 -17.93 32.96
C ALA A 257 4.27 -16.48 33.32
N SER A 258 3.30 -15.56 33.30
CA SER A 258 3.46 -14.14 33.64
C SER A 258 3.74 -13.91 35.13
N LEU A 259 3.04 -14.60 36.03
CA LEU A 259 3.23 -14.45 37.48
C LEU A 259 4.66 -14.79 37.92
N ARG A 260 5.23 -15.84 37.33
CA ARG A 260 6.58 -16.34 37.66
C ARG A 260 7.68 -15.88 36.69
N ARG A 261 7.34 -15.12 35.64
CA ARG A 261 8.23 -14.81 34.49
C ARG A 261 9.03 -16.04 34.01
N SER A 262 8.40 -17.21 34.03
CA SER A 262 9.07 -18.49 33.84
C SER A 262 8.89 -18.98 32.40
N PRO A 263 9.94 -19.48 31.72
CA PRO A 263 9.87 -19.98 30.35
C PRO A 263 9.22 -21.37 30.30
N VAL A 264 7.91 -21.42 30.57
CA VAL A 264 7.11 -22.65 30.63
C VAL A 264 5.86 -22.50 29.77
N LEU A 265 5.17 -23.60 29.47
CA LEU A 265 3.87 -23.60 28.78
C LEU A 265 3.90 -22.95 27.38
N GLY A 266 5.05 -23.00 26.71
CA GLY A 266 5.27 -22.44 25.37
C GLY A 266 5.79 -21.00 25.36
N TYR A 267 5.90 -20.35 26.51
CA TYR A 267 6.54 -19.03 26.65
C TYR A 267 8.06 -19.19 26.79
N ARG A 268 8.81 -18.23 26.23
CA ARG A 268 10.27 -18.14 26.37
C ARG A 268 10.66 -16.91 27.18
N SER A 269 11.89 -16.92 27.71
CA SER A 269 12.48 -15.76 28.40
C SER A 269 12.49 -14.52 27.49
N GLU A 270 12.81 -14.70 26.20
CA GLU A 270 12.83 -13.61 25.24
C GLU A 270 11.45 -12.97 25.05
N ASP A 271 10.37 -13.74 25.20
CA ASP A 271 9.00 -13.23 25.06
C ASP A 271 8.70 -12.21 26.18
N PHE A 272 9.12 -12.47 27.42
CA PHE A 272 8.94 -11.53 28.53
C PHE A 272 9.78 -10.27 28.36
N SER A 273 11.02 -10.41 27.90
CA SER A 273 11.90 -9.28 27.61
C SER A 273 11.36 -8.43 26.46
N ALA A 274 10.81 -9.04 25.42
CA ALA A 274 10.20 -8.32 24.30
C ALA A 274 8.88 -7.62 24.71
N ILE A 275 8.03 -8.26 25.52
CA ILE A 275 6.81 -7.64 26.07
C ILE A 275 7.16 -6.43 26.95
N SER A 276 8.22 -6.53 27.76
CA SER A 276 8.64 -5.44 28.64
C SER A 276 9.20 -4.25 27.85
N ARG A 277 9.93 -4.52 26.75
CA ARG A 277 10.53 -3.48 25.89
C ARG A 277 9.53 -2.82 24.94
N CYS A 278 8.78 -3.62 24.20
CA CYS A 278 7.92 -3.12 23.11
C CYS A 278 6.46 -2.93 23.55
N GLY A 279 6.10 -3.40 24.75
CA GLY A 279 4.71 -3.62 25.10
C GLY A 279 4.08 -4.79 24.31
N GLY A 280 2.93 -5.27 24.78
CA GLY A 280 2.09 -6.19 24.02
C GLY A 280 0.99 -5.45 23.30
N PHE A 281 0.55 -5.97 22.14
CA PHE A 281 -0.59 -5.42 21.43
C PHE A 281 -1.84 -5.36 22.33
N ARG A 282 -2.42 -4.16 22.45
CA ARG A 282 -3.65 -3.92 23.20
C ARG A 282 -4.76 -3.56 22.21
N PRO A 283 -5.81 -4.40 22.08
CA PRO A 283 -6.96 -4.02 21.27
C PRO A 283 -7.61 -2.82 21.94
N SER A 284 -7.61 -1.66 21.29
CA SER A 284 -8.30 -0.50 21.82
C SER A 284 -9.81 -0.70 21.69
N GLU A 285 -10.49 -0.88 22.83
CA GLU A 285 -11.96 -0.93 22.90
C GLU A 285 -12.60 0.47 22.92
N LYS A 286 -11.83 1.52 23.18
CA LYS A 286 -12.36 2.88 23.45
C LYS A 286 -11.81 3.98 22.53
N THR A 287 -10.78 3.72 21.74
CA THR A 287 -10.25 4.71 20.79
C THR A 287 -10.89 4.47 19.41
N PRO A 288 -11.50 5.50 18.78
CA PRO A 288 -12.07 5.34 17.44
C PRO A 288 -11.00 4.81 16.46
N PRO A 289 -11.37 3.96 15.49
CA PRO A 289 -10.43 3.36 14.53
C PRO A 289 -9.51 4.39 13.83
N THR A 290 -9.98 5.62 13.68
CA THR A 290 -9.29 6.79 13.12
C THR A 290 -8.07 7.28 13.90
N ALA A 291 -8.03 7.05 15.21
CA ALA A 291 -6.92 7.45 16.08
C ALA A 291 -5.91 6.31 16.30
N ARG A 292 -6.29 5.04 16.05
CA ARG A 292 -5.46 3.86 16.36
C ARG A 292 -4.23 3.71 15.44
N ASN A 293 -4.32 4.20 14.21
CA ASN A 293 -3.33 3.91 13.15
C ASN A 293 -2.75 5.18 12.50
N GLY A 294 -2.82 6.33 13.17
CA GLY A 294 -2.36 7.61 12.59
C GLY A 294 -3.17 8.05 11.36
N ALA A 295 -4.36 7.50 11.13
CA ALA A 295 -5.20 7.85 9.98
C ALA A 295 -5.56 9.35 9.99
N ASN A 296 -5.77 9.94 11.16
CA ASN A 296 -5.88 11.39 11.32
C ASN A 296 -4.57 12.11 10.97
N ALA A 297 -3.42 11.62 11.46
CA ALA A 297 -2.11 12.19 11.17
C ALA A 297 -1.72 12.10 9.68
N LEU A 298 -2.30 11.16 8.95
CA LEU A 298 -2.10 10.94 7.52
C LEU A 298 -3.22 11.52 6.64
N GLY A 299 -4.16 12.28 7.20
CA GLY A 299 -5.23 12.94 6.42
C GLY A 299 -6.30 12.00 5.85
N LEU A 300 -6.38 10.75 6.31
CA LEU A 300 -7.29 9.71 5.81
C LEU A 300 -8.73 9.85 6.33
N ARG A 301 -9.04 10.92 7.09
CA ARG A 301 -10.43 11.27 7.47
C ARG A 301 -11.22 11.84 6.30
N GLU A 302 -10.56 12.47 5.35
CA GLU A 302 -11.18 12.97 4.13
C GLU A 302 -10.26 12.64 2.96
N PRO A 303 -10.19 11.35 2.57
CA PRO A 303 -9.20 10.88 1.61
C PRO A 303 -9.33 11.60 0.27
N ASN A 304 -10.56 11.95 -0.16
CA ASN A 304 -10.77 12.66 -1.43
C ASN A 304 -10.15 14.06 -1.43
N THR A 305 -10.30 14.83 -0.34
CA THR A 305 -9.73 16.17 -0.22
C THR A 305 -8.21 16.12 -0.37
N LEU A 306 -7.57 15.20 0.34
CA LEU A 306 -6.12 14.98 0.24
C LEU A 306 -5.71 14.47 -1.15
N SER A 307 -6.51 13.59 -1.78
CA SER A 307 -6.22 13.09 -3.11
C SER A 307 -6.11 14.19 -4.15
N TYR A 308 -6.91 15.27 -4.10
CA TYR A 308 -6.75 16.39 -5.04
C TYR A 308 -5.34 16.98 -5.00
N ALA A 309 -4.76 17.13 -3.79
CA ALA A 309 -3.40 17.62 -3.63
C ALA A 309 -2.35 16.60 -4.11
N LEU A 310 -2.52 15.32 -3.76
CA LEU A 310 -1.55 14.26 -4.10
C LEU A 310 -1.59 13.84 -5.57
N CYS A 311 -2.72 13.96 -6.25
CA CYS A 311 -2.85 13.71 -7.69
C CYS A 311 -2.34 14.89 -8.53
N ASP A 312 -2.30 16.09 -7.97
CA ASP A 312 -1.80 17.27 -8.69
C ASP A 312 -0.29 17.47 -8.51
N SER A 313 0.27 17.19 -7.33
CA SER A 313 1.68 17.48 -7.04
C SER A 313 2.50 16.19 -6.87
N PRO A 314 3.44 15.87 -7.80
CA PRO A 314 4.37 14.77 -7.60
C PRO A 314 5.28 15.01 -6.40
N THR A 315 5.65 16.27 -6.13
CA THR A 315 6.37 16.68 -4.92
C THR A 315 5.54 16.46 -3.65
N GLY A 316 4.25 16.78 -3.68
CA GLY A 316 3.33 16.52 -2.57
C GLY A 316 3.21 15.02 -2.28
N LEU A 317 3.10 14.21 -3.33
CA LEU A 317 3.09 12.74 -3.20
C LEU A 317 4.42 12.20 -2.68
N LEU A 318 5.57 12.73 -3.14
CA LEU A 318 6.90 12.39 -2.64
C LEU A 318 7.03 12.65 -1.14
N ALA A 319 6.61 13.84 -0.69
CA ALA A 319 6.58 14.19 0.73
C ALA A 319 5.72 13.22 1.54
N TYR A 320 4.57 12.83 0.99
CA TYR A 320 3.66 11.88 1.63
C TYR A 320 4.25 10.45 1.70
N VAL A 321 4.93 10.00 0.64
CA VAL A 321 5.65 8.71 0.62
C VAL A 321 6.77 8.71 1.66
N LEU A 322 7.58 9.77 1.74
CA LEU A 322 8.62 9.91 2.77
C LEU A 322 8.03 9.85 4.18
N LYS A 323 6.87 10.48 4.41
CA LYS A 323 6.15 10.39 5.69
C LYS A 323 5.77 8.95 6.04
N ILE A 324 5.29 8.19 5.06
CA ILE A 324 4.97 6.76 5.22
C ILE A 324 6.24 5.94 5.48
N LEU A 325 7.33 6.20 4.76
CA LEU A 325 8.60 5.50 4.98
C LEU A 325 9.13 5.76 6.39
N ARG A 326 9.06 7.00 6.89
CA ARG A 326 9.39 7.32 8.30
C ARG A 326 8.55 6.54 9.30
N ARG A 327 7.26 6.29 8.99
CA ARG A 327 6.38 5.44 9.82
C ARG A 327 6.87 4.00 9.90
N PHE A 328 7.39 3.44 8.80
CA PHE A 328 7.98 2.10 8.81
C PHE A 328 9.34 2.05 9.53
N SER A 329 9.97 3.21 9.76
CA SER A 329 11.25 3.35 10.45
C SER A 329 12.33 2.42 9.87
N PRO A 330 12.70 2.61 8.59
CA PRO A 330 13.76 1.81 7.99
C PRO A 330 15.05 1.98 8.79
N GLU A 331 15.73 0.86 9.03
CA GLU A 331 17.06 0.82 9.63
C GLU A 331 18.12 1.31 8.63
N HIS A 332 17.87 1.16 7.33
CA HIS A 332 18.75 1.61 6.24
C HIS A 332 18.25 2.89 5.56
N GLU A 333 19.19 3.72 5.11
CA GLU A 333 18.88 4.88 4.27
C GLU A 333 18.58 4.41 2.85
N LEU A 334 17.31 4.52 2.44
CA LEU A 334 16.91 4.22 1.07
C LEU A 334 17.59 5.15 0.08
N THR A 335 17.96 4.60 -1.08
CA THR A 335 18.56 5.38 -2.16
C THR A 335 17.54 6.33 -2.78
N PRO A 336 17.98 7.46 -3.38
CA PRO A 336 17.10 8.35 -4.14
C PRO A 336 16.29 7.62 -5.21
N THR A 337 16.90 6.67 -5.92
CA THR A 337 16.24 5.83 -6.92
C THR A 337 15.09 5.01 -6.33
N GLU A 338 15.27 4.39 -5.17
CA GLU A 338 14.22 3.60 -4.51
C GLU A 338 13.05 4.49 -4.08
N ILE A 339 13.33 5.63 -3.46
CA ILE A 339 12.30 6.58 -3.00
C ILE A 339 11.50 7.13 -4.19
N VAL A 340 12.20 7.53 -5.27
CA VAL A 340 11.55 7.98 -6.49
C VAL A 340 10.75 6.83 -7.12
N ASN A 341 11.29 5.61 -7.19
CA ASN A 341 10.56 4.45 -7.70
C ASN A 341 9.26 4.17 -6.94
N PHE A 342 9.28 4.21 -5.60
CA PHE A 342 8.06 4.08 -4.79
C PHE A 342 7.03 5.15 -5.15
N THR A 343 7.50 6.40 -5.24
CA THR A 343 6.64 7.54 -5.53
C THR A 343 6.07 7.45 -6.94
N HIS A 344 6.89 7.10 -7.93
CA HIS A 344 6.52 7.02 -9.33
C HIS A 344 5.48 5.90 -9.59
N LEU A 345 5.62 4.76 -8.90
CA LEU A 345 4.67 3.65 -8.94
C LEU A 345 3.30 3.96 -8.31
N ALA A 346 3.23 4.98 -7.45
CA ALA A 346 1.97 5.51 -6.93
C ALA A 346 1.45 6.71 -7.76
N TRP A 347 2.36 7.52 -8.30
CA TRP A 347 2.07 8.74 -9.06
C TRP A 347 1.39 8.44 -10.39
N LEU A 348 1.97 7.57 -11.22
CA LEU A 348 1.48 7.30 -12.56
C LEU A 348 0.06 6.73 -12.61
N PRO A 349 -0.31 5.73 -11.79
CA PRO A 349 -1.68 5.24 -11.77
C PRO A 349 -2.65 6.15 -11.00
N GLY A 350 -2.13 7.05 -10.15
CA GLY A 350 -2.91 7.88 -9.25
C GLY A 350 -3.06 7.26 -7.84
N PRO A 351 -2.82 8.04 -6.76
CA PRO A 351 -2.88 7.54 -5.39
C PRO A 351 -4.31 7.45 -4.81
N GLU A 352 -5.31 8.05 -5.46
CA GLU A 352 -6.62 8.32 -4.86
C GLU A 352 -7.41 7.07 -4.50
N ALA A 353 -7.27 6.00 -5.28
CA ALA A 353 -7.94 4.73 -5.03
C ALA A 353 -7.34 4.03 -3.81
N ALA A 354 -6.01 3.94 -3.73
CA ALA A 354 -5.30 3.44 -2.56
C ALA A 354 -5.68 4.23 -1.29
N MET A 355 -5.78 5.56 -1.39
CA MET A 355 -6.17 6.41 -0.25
C MET A 355 -7.58 6.11 0.25
N ARG A 356 -8.55 5.87 -0.63
CA ARG A 356 -9.91 5.45 -0.25
C ARG A 356 -9.91 4.06 0.38
N PHE A 357 -9.18 3.11 -0.19
CA PHE A 357 -9.03 1.76 0.36
C PHE A 357 -8.45 1.81 1.78
N TRP A 358 -7.40 2.61 1.97
CA TRP A 358 -6.80 2.81 3.28
C TRP A 358 -7.77 3.43 4.27
N ALA A 359 -8.41 4.54 3.90
CA ALA A 359 -9.36 5.23 4.75
C ALA A 359 -10.53 4.32 5.15
N TYR A 360 -11.01 3.48 4.23
CA TYR A 360 -12.04 2.48 4.54
C TYR A 360 -11.55 1.48 5.58
N CYS A 361 -10.37 0.88 5.39
CA CYS A 361 -9.83 -0.12 6.31
C CYS A 361 -9.50 0.47 7.68
N ALA A 362 -9.07 1.73 7.72
CA ALA A 362 -8.79 2.45 8.96
C ALA A 362 -10.05 2.73 9.78
N ARG A 363 -11.24 2.78 9.16
CA ARG A 363 -12.53 3.02 9.84
C ARG A 363 -13.31 1.75 10.13
N ASN A 364 -13.21 0.78 9.22
CA ASN A 364 -14.03 -0.41 9.22
C ASN A 364 -13.20 -1.64 9.58
N SER A 365 -13.62 -2.31 10.64
CA SER A 365 -13.11 -3.62 11.01
C SER A 365 -14.00 -4.70 10.39
N GLU A 366 -13.52 -5.35 9.34
CA GLU A 366 -14.15 -6.53 8.76
C GLU A 366 -13.66 -7.78 9.50
N LYS A 367 -14.53 -8.37 10.31
CA LYS A 367 -14.25 -9.67 10.95
C LYS A 367 -14.36 -10.77 9.91
N ALA A 368 -13.39 -11.67 9.85
CA ALA A 368 -13.53 -12.91 9.10
C ALA A 368 -14.42 -13.85 9.92
N GLU A 369 -15.62 -14.15 9.42
CA GLU A 369 -16.47 -15.16 10.04
C GLU A 369 -15.83 -16.54 9.89
N LYS A 370 -15.79 -17.30 10.99
CA LYS A 370 -15.24 -18.66 10.97
C LYS A 370 -16.18 -19.57 10.19
N LYS A 371 -15.75 -20.05 9.02
CA LYS A 371 -16.47 -21.08 8.26
C LYS A 371 -16.20 -22.50 8.75
N SER A 372 -15.06 -22.71 9.43
CA SER A 372 -14.65 -24.00 9.98
C SER A 372 -14.56 -23.96 11.50
N ALA A 373 -14.85 -25.10 12.13
CA ALA A 373 -14.59 -25.32 13.56
C ALA A 373 -13.10 -25.44 13.88
N SER A 374 -12.26 -25.83 12.90
CA SER A 374 -10.81 -25.94 13.07
C SER A 374 -10.12 -24.58 13.05
N LYS A 375 -9.05 -24.44 13.85
CA LYS A 375 -8.21 -23.25 13.80
C LYS A 375 -7.38 -23.26 12.51
N PRO A 376 -7.24 -22.12 11.82
CA PRO A 376 -6.43 -22.07 10.60
C PRO A 376 -4.95 -22.24 10.93
N ARG A 377 -4.25 -22.97 10.04
CA ARG A 377 -2.82 -23.26 10.17
C ARG A 377 -1.98 -22.04 9.82
N VAL A 378 -1.15 -21.61 10.75
CA VAL A 378 -0.35 -20.40 10.61
C VAL A 378 1.10 -20.63 11.03
N GLY A 379 2.02 -20.11 10.22
CA GLY A 379 3.42 -19.92 10.59
C GLY A 379 3.60 -18.48 11.09
N LEU A 380 4.37 -18.28 12.15
CA LEU A 380 4.57 -16.96 12.75
C LEU A 380 6.02 -16.53 12.68
N THR A 381 6.25 -15.30 12.26
CA THR A 381 7.53 -14.60 12.48
C THR A 381 7.29 -13.41 13.37
N VAL A 382 8.04 -13.27 14.46
CA VAL A 382 7.87 -12.18 15.44
C VAL A 382 9.19 -11.47 15.71
N PHE A 383 9.15 -10.16 15.87
CA PHE A 383 10.34 -9.33 16.13
C PHE A 383 10.44 -8.99 17.61
N LEU A 384 11.61 -9.26 18.20
CA LEU A 384 11.86 -9.10 19.64
C LEU A 384 12.09 -7.63 20.06
N GLY A 385 12.32 -6.72 19.10
CA GLY A 385 12.67 -5.32 19.34
C GLY A 385 14.15 -5.13 19.67
N ASP A 386 14.60 -3.88 19.60
CA ASP A 386 16.00 -3.50 19.87
C ASP A 386 16.33 -3.56 21.37
N PRO A 387 17.55 -4.00 21.75
CA PRO A 387 17.96 -4.09 23.15
C PRO A 387 18.21 -2.72 23.80
N GLY A 388 18.46 -1.65 23.04
CA GLY A 388 18.81 -0.31 23.55
C GLY A 388 17.63 0.59 23.94
N GLY A 389 16.42 0.06 24.10
CA GLY A 389 15.21 0.84 24.40
C GLY A 389 15.05 1.31 25.86
N THR A 390 15.99 0.98 26.73
CA THR A 390 16.08 1.52 28.10
C THR A 390 17.10 2.65 28.14
N GLU A 391 16.60 3.89 28.07
CA GLU A 391 17.20 5.09 28.68
C GLU A 391 18.61 5.57 28.25
N ASP A 392 19.11 5.31 27.05
CA ASP A 392 20.33 6.01 26.59
C ASP A 392 20.01 7.33 25.86
N ASN A 393 20.08 8.41 26.64
CA ASN A 393 19.81 9.80 26.28
C ASN A 393 20.98 10.51 25.56
N ASN A 394 21.92 9.80 24.94
CA ASN A 394 23.07 10.46 24.27
C ASN A 394 23.77 9.55 23.25
N ALA A 395 23.36 9.66 21.97
CA ALA A 395 24.24 9.62 20.79
C ALA A 395 23.41 9.82 19.51
N GLY A 396 23.52 10.98 18.88
CA GLY A 396 23.06 11.23 17.50
C GLY A 396 21.54 11.37 17.32
N ALA A 397 21.01 12.56 17.59
CA ALA A 397 19.64 12.93 17.28
C ALA A 397 19.37 12.92 15.76
N ARG A 398 19.06 11.74 15.21
CA ARG A 398 18.37 11.62 13.92
C ARG A 398 16.88 11.71 14.19
N ASP A 399 16.33 12.92 14.19
CA ASP A 399 14.95 13.29 13.78
C ASP A 399 13.82 12.26 14.01
N ARG A 400 13.84 11.59 15.18
CA ARG A 400 12.86 10.62 15.66
C ARG A 400 11.89 11.39 16.54
N ALA A 401 10.62 11.48 16.14
CA ALA A 401 9.58 11.98 17.02
C ALA A 401 9.60 11.14 18.31
N LYS A 402 9.97 11.76 19.44
CA LYS A 402 10.00 11.12 20.76
C LYS A 402 8.61 10.58 21.09
N GLY A 403 8.47 9.26 21.25
CA GLY A 403 7.35 8.67 21.99
C GLY A 403 6.47 7.63 21.30
N GLU A 404 6.62 7.34 20.00
CA GLU A 404 5.84 6.26 19.38
C GLU A 404 6.66 4.97 19.28
N CYS A 405 6.39 4.00 20.16
CA CYS A 405 6.83 2.62 19.93
C CYS A 405 6.08 2.10 18.70
N VAL A 406 6.75 2.14 17.53
CA VAL A 406 6.17 1.81 16.22
C VAL A 406 5.72 0.35 16.13
N HIS A 407 6.31 -0.52 16.96
CA HIS A 407 6.11 -1.96 16.91
C HIS A 407 5.65 -2.51 18.27
N SER A 408 4.48 -3.17 18.29
CA SER A 408 4.01 -3.93 19.45
C SER A 408 4.45 -5.38 19.35
N TYR A 409 5.00 -5.93 20.44
CA TYR A 409 5.41 -7.33 20.44
C TYR A 409 4.20 -8.27 20.34
N SER A 410 4.32 -9.22 19.42
CA SER A 410 3.30 -10.21 19.10
C SER A 410 3.72 -11.56 19.66
N CYS A 411 3.26 -11.93 20.86
CA CYS A 411 3.68 -13.19 21.48
C CYS A 411 3.10 -14.39 20.72
N PRO A 412 3.93 -15.33 20.22
CA PRO A 412 3.45 -16.51 19.49
C PRO A 412 2.48 -17.38 20.30
N SER A 413 2.65 -17.45 21.62
CA SER A 413 1.77 -18.22 22.50
C SER A 413 0.37 -17.62 22.61
N TRP A 414 0.22 -16.29 22.50
CA TRP A 414 -1.11 -15.67 22.46
C TRP A 414 -1.86 -15.99 21.17
N ALA A 415 -1.14 -16.16 20.06
CA ALA A 415 -1.72 -16.51 18.77
C ALA A 415 -2.42 -17.89 18.78
N LYS A 416 -2.01 -18.82 19.67
CA LYS A 416 -2.64 -20.14 19.82
C LYS A 416 -4.10 -20.08 20.26
N ALA A 417 -4.58 -18.96 20.80
CA ALA A 417 -6.00 -18.75 21.06
C ALA A 417 -6.83 -18.79 19.76
N LYS A 418 -6.27 -18.28 18.65
CA LYS A 418 -6.97 -18.10 17.36
C LYS A 418 -6.51 -19.06 16.27
N TYR A 419 -5.24 -19.46 16.30
CA TYR A 419 -4.57 -20.19 15.22
C TYR A 419 -4.06 -21.55 15.68
N ASP A 420 -3.93 -22.46 14.72
CA ASP A 420 -3.07 -23.63 14.84
C ASP A 420 -1.66 -23.22 14.41
N VAL A 421 -0.81 -22.90 15.39
CA VAL A 421 0.53 -22.36 15.14
C VAL A 421 1.49 -23.52 14.85
N VAL A 422 1.80 -23.73 13.57
CA VAL A 422 2.60 -24.87 13.09
C VAL A 422 4.10 -24.59 13.05
N SER A 423 4.49 -23.32 12.94
CA SER A 423 5.88 -22.88 12.98
C SER A 423 6.01 -21.50 13.64
N THR A 424 7.18 -21.24 14.24
CA THR A 424 7.46 -19.95 14.89
C THR A 424 8.92 -19.58 14.72
N HIS A 425 9.17 -18.40 14.18
CA HIS A 425 10.46 -17.76 14.04
C HIS A 425 10.51 -16.49 14.89
N ARG A 426 11.62 -16.26 15.59
CA ARG A 426 11.88 -15.04 16.37
C ARG A 426 13.06 -14.32 15.75
N ALA A 427 12.85 -13.11 15.28
CA ALA A 427 13.90 -12.25 14.75
C ALA A 427 14.30 -11.20 15.79
N ALA A 428 15.60 -10.95 15.93
CA ALA A 428 16.10 -9.82 16.72
C ALA A 428 15.78 -8.49 16.02
N GLY A 429 15.73 -7.39 16.79
CA GLY A 429 15.52 -6.04 16.29
C GLY A 429 14.07 -5.72 15.93
N ASN A 430 13.88 -4.62 15.21
CA ASN A 430 12.58 -4.15 14.73
C ASN A 430 12.27 -4.70 13.32
N PRO A 431 10.99 -4.70 12.91
CA PRO A 431 10.62 -5.18 11.57
C PRO A 431 11.07 -4.28 10.41
N GLY A 432 11.17 -2.96 10.63
CA GLY A 432 11.59 -1.98 9.62
C GLY A 432 10.80 -2.07 8.31
N LEU A 433 11.49 -1.80 7.20
CA LEU A 433 10.98 -1.99 5.85
C LEU A 433 11.37 -3.40 5.36
N LEU A 434 10.77 -4.41 6.00
CA LEU A 434 11.22 -5.81 5.98
C LEU A 434 11.57 -6.38 4.60
N ALA A 435 10.76 -6.11 3.58
CA ALA A 435 10.98 -6.63 2.23
C ALA A 435 12.24 -6.08 1.54
N TRP A 436 12.77 -4.94 1.98
CA TRP A 436 13.99 -4.33 1.42
C TRP A 436 15.21 -4.60 2.29
N GLU A 437 15.02 -4.61 3.61
CA GLU A 437 16.12 -4.70 4.56
C GLU A 437 16.48 -6.15 4.92
N ARG A 438 15.45 -6.98 5.20
CA ARG A 438 15.64 -8.34 5.72
C ARG A 438 14.72 -9.36 5.01
N PRO A 439 14.77 -9.43 3.67
CA PRO A 439 13.89 -10.31 2.89
C PRO A 439 14.06 -11.80 3.21
N GLU A 440 15.24 -12.19 3.70
CA GLU A 440 15.55 -13.55 4.13
C GLU A 440 14.62 -14.04 5.24
N ILE A 441 14.13 -13.16 6.10
CA ILE A 441 13.18 -13.51 7.16
C ILE A 441 11.83 -13.93 6.59
N ILE A 442 11.33 -13.19 5.60
CA ILE A 442 10.05 -13.48 4.94
C ILE A 442 10.15 -14.86 4.28
N VAL A 443 11.25 -15.10 3.55
CA VAL A 443 11.51 -16.35 2.85
C VAL A 443 11.67 -17.52 3.83
N ALA A 444 12.43 -17.35 4.91
CA ALA A 444 12.62 -18.37 5.93
C ALA A 444 11.31 -18.75 6.62
N GLY A 445 10.47 -17.77 6.95
CA GLY A 445 9.15 -17.99 7.53
C GLY A 445 8.21 -18.75 6.58
N ALA A 446 8.18 -18.37 5.29
CA ALA A 446 7.40 -19.07 4.26
C ALA A 446 7.87 -20.52 4.06
N ARG A 447 9.19 -20.77 4.05
CA ARG A 447 9.77 -22.13 3.95
C ARG A 447 9.47 -22.97 5.19
N SER A 448 9.54 -22.37 6.38
CA SER A 448 9.20 -23.05 7.64
C SER A 448 7.72 -23.45 7.67
N LEU A 449 6.83 -22.56 7.21
CA LEU A 449 5.41 -22.90 7.03
C LEU A 449 5.25 -24.05 6.03
N ALA A 450 5.88 -23.97 4.86
CA ALA A 450 5.76 -25.01 3.84
C ALA A 450 6.22 -26.37 4.36
N ALA A 451 7.36 -26.43 5.06
CA ALA A 451 7.86 -27.65 5.67
C ALA A 451 6.90 -28.23 6.71
N ALA A 452 6.22 -27.39 7.50
CA ALA A 452 5.24 -27.84 8.48
C ALA A 452 3.93 -28.32 7.84
N VAL A 453 3.41 -27.58 6.86
CA VAL A 453 2.16 -27.93 6.16
C VAL A 453 2.32 -29.16 5.28
N SER A 454 3.43 -29.31 4.55
CA SER A 454 3.68 -30.51 3.72
C SER A 454 3.74 -31.80 4.53
N LYS A 455 4.13 -31.73 5.81
CA LYS A 455 4.09 -32.88 6.74
C LYS A 455 2.69 -33.19 7.26
N ALA A 456 1.84 -32.17 7.38
CA ALA A 456 0.52 -32.26 8.00
C ALA A 456 -0.64 -32.42 6.99
N ASP A 457 -0.44 -32.03 5.74
CA ASP A 457 -1.48 -32.00 4.71
C ASP A 457 -0.95 -32.45 3.35
N ALA A 458 -1.31 -33.68 2.96
CA ALA A 458 -0.89 -34.26 1.70
C ALA A 458 -1.47 -33.56 0.46
N ARG A 459 -2.40 -32.61 0.61
CA ARG A 459 -2.92 -31.79 -0.50
C ARG A 459 -1.89 -30.76 -0.97
N LEU A 460 -0.98 -30.33 -0.10
CA LEU A 460 0.09 -29.43 -0.48
C LEU A 460 1.15 -30.21 -1.27
N ARG A 461 1.08 -30.10 -2.59
CA ARG A 461 1.97 -30.79 -3.52
C ARG A 461 2.57 -29.79 -4.51
N PRO A 462 3.69 -30.14 -5.16
CA PRO A 462 4.17 -29.36 -6.29
C PRO A 462 3.08 -29.19 -7.34
N ALA A 463 2.94 -28.00 -7.90
CA ALA A 463 1.91 -27.76 -8.90
C ALA A 463 2.32 -28.39 -10.24
N ALA A 464 1.40 -29.13 -10.86
CA ALA A 464 1.58 -29.61 -12.22
C ALA A 464 1.73 -28.41 -13.18
N PRO A 465 2.38 -28.60 -14.34
CA PRO A 465 2.37 -27.59 -15.40
C PRO A 465 0.91 -27.24 -15.74
N PRO A 466 0.55 -25.94 -15.87
CA PRO A 466 -0.78 -25.59 -16.35
C PRO A 466 -0.95 -26.16 -17.76
N VAL A 467 -2.13 -26.73 -18.03
CA VAL A 467 -2.52 -27.25 -19.36
C VAL A 467 -2.66 -26.12 -20.38
N THR A 468 -2.78 -24.87 -19.90
CA THR A 468 -2.76 -23.66 -20.72
C THR A 468 -1.36 -23.07 -20.80
N ALA A 469 -0.82 -22.99 -22.02
CA ALA A 469 0.39 -22.24 -22.30
C ALA A 469 0.17 -20.77 -21.89
N PRO A 470 1.10 -20.14 -21.13
CA PRO A 470 1.08 -18.69 -20.98
C PRO A 470 1.20 -18.09 -22.38
N LEU A 471 0.30 -17.17 -22.75
CA LEU A 471 0.45 -16.42 -24.01
C LEU A 471 1.85 -15.78 -24.00
N GLU A 472 2.66 -16.12 -25.00
CA GLU A 472 3.98 -15.54 -25.20
C GLU A 472 3.87 -14.02 -25.18
N GLN A 473 4.85 -13.40 -24.53
CA GLN A 473 4.99 -11.95 -24.42
C GLN A 473 4.95 -11.37 -25.85
N VAL A 474 3.90 -10.62 -26.18
CA VAL A 474 3.79 -9.96 -27.48
C VAL A 474 4.87 -8.88 -27.53
N VAL A 475 6.01 -9.21 -28.15
CA VAL A 475 7.05 -8.26 -28.53
C VAL A 475 6.46 -7.40 -29.64
N THR A 476 6.03 -6.19 -29.31
CA THR A 476 5.68 -5.20 -30.34
C THR A 476 6.98 -4.78 -31.03
N GLY A 477 7.17 -5.24 -32.26
CA GLY A 477 8.33 -4.90 -33.09
C GLY A 477 8.46 -3.38 -33.31
N ASN A 478 9.71 -2.94 -33.37
CA ASN A 478 10.10 -1.56 -33.66
C ASN A 478 9.43 -1.04 -34.94
N TYR A 479 8.75 0.10 -34.84
CA TYR A 479 8.34 0.86 -36.01
C TYR A 479 9.53 1.68 -36.52
N GLU A 480 10.37 1.07 -37.35
CA GLU A 480 11.21 1.80 -38.29
C GLU A 480 10.89 1.35 -39.72
N ASN A 481 10.67 2.35 -40.58
CA ASN A 481 10.56 2.29 -42.04
C ASN A 481 9.36 1.51 -42.63
N VAL A 482 8.29 2.25 -42.95
CA VAL A 482 7.44 1.92 -44.10
C VAL A 482 7.67 2.95 -45.20
N THR A 483 8.45 2.51 -46.18
CA THR A 483 8.65 3.11 -47.49
C THR A 483 7.32 3.17 -48.26
N SER A 484 7.02 4.32 -48.84
CA SER A 484 5.87 4.59 -49.70
C SER A 484 5.85 3.72 -50.98
N PRO A 485 4.67 3.23 -51.45
CA PRO A 485 4.53 2.63 -52.77
C PRO A 485 4.11 3.66 -53.85
N PRO A 486 4.34 3.36 -55.15
CA PRO A 486 4.41 4.35 -56.21
C PRO A 486 3.06 4.71 -56.86
N ALA A 487 3.11 5.83 -57.59
CA ALA A 487 1.98 6.51 -58.23
C ALA A 487 1.38 5.78 -59.45
N SER A 488 0.07 5.88 -59.58
CA SER A 488 -0.65 5.86 -60.85
C SER A 488 -1.84 6.86 -60.79
N ALA A 489 -2.05 7.59 -61.88
CA ALA A 489 -2.95 8.75 -62.02
C ALA A 489 -4.02 8.48 -63.11
N PRO A 490 -4.92 9.41 -63.51
CA PRO A 490 -5.64 10.49 -62.78
C PRO A 490 -7.18 10.50 -63.07
N ALA A 491 -8.00 11.07 -62.17
CA ALA A 491 -9.32 11.68 -62.46
C ALA A 491 -9.84 12.37 -61.19
N SER A 492 -10.54 13.50 -61.15
CA SER A 492 -10.95 14.52 -62.13
C SER A 492 -11.01 15.85 -61.36
N VAL A 493 -10.81 16.95 -62.08
CA VAL A 493 -10.76 18.32 -61.54
C VAL A 493 -12.18 18.82 -61.22
N ALA A 494 -12.41 19.24 -59.98
CA ALA A 494 -13.56 20.06 -59.58
C ALA A 494 -13.08 21.48 -59.19
N PRO A 495 -13.86 22.54 -59.46
CA PRO A 495 -13.36 23.91 -59.60
C PRO A 495 -13.09 24.60 -58.26
N LYS A 496 -12.06 25.46 -58.23
CA LYS A 496 -11.79 26.39 -57.13
C LYS A 496 -12.91 27.45 -57.05
N PRO A 497 -13.50 27.73 -55.87
CA PRO A 497 -14.34 28.90 -55.69
C PRO A 497 -13.50 30.18 -55.54
N ASN A 498 -14.11 31.26 -56.04
CA ASN A 498 -13.64 32.63 -56.22
C ASN A 498 -13.30 33.34 -54.88
N PRO A 499 -12.19 34.11 -54.76
CA PRO A 499 -11.85 34.84 -53.53
C PRO A 499 -12.62 36.15 -53.46
N ALA A 500 -13.93 36.09 -53.19
CA ALA A 500 -14.76 37.28 -53.01
C ALA A 500 -15.91 37.02 -52.04
N HIS A 501 -15.60 36.56 -50.82
CA HIS A 501 -16.45 36.72 -49.63
C HIS A 501 -15.56 36.70 -48.37
N LEU A 502 -14.71 37.73 -48.23
CA LEU A 502 -14.05 38.06 -46.97
C LEU A 502 -14.60 39.42 -46.51
N ALA A 503 -15.79 39.39 -45.90
CA ALA A 503 -16.28 40.49 -45.08
C ALA A 503 -16.21 40.04 -43.60
N PRO A 504 -15.57 40.80 -42.71
CA PRO A 504 -15.48 40.45 -41.29
C PRO A 504 -16.84 40.63 -40.59
N PRO A 505 -17.24 39.74 -39.67
CA PRO A 505 -18.34 40.03 -38.76
C PRO A 505 -17.98 41.16 -37.79
N ALA A 506 -18.97 42.00 -37.48
CA ALA A 506 -18.84 43.14 -36.58
C ALA A 506 -18.73 42.72 -35.09
N ARG A 507 -17.83 43.43 -34.38
CA ARG A 507 -17.70 43.75 -32.94
C ARG A 507 -18.43 42.89 -31.86
N GLY A 508 -17.60 42.40 -30.92
CA GLY A 508 -17.91 42.01 -29.52
C GLY A 508 -17.92 40.49 -29.31
N ASP A 509 -17.04 39.82 -28.55
CA ASP A 509 -16.02 40.23 -27.59
C ASP A 509 -14.77 39.36 -27.78
N ARG A 510 -13.62 40.01 -27.85
CA ARG A 510 -12.30 39.39 -28.01
C ARG A 510 -11.59 39.53 -26.66
N MET A 511 -11.49 38.46 -25.90
CA MET A 511 -10.43 38.35 -24.90
C MET A 511 -9.21 37.73 -25.57
N GLN A 512 -8.08 38.43 -25.49
CA GLN A 512 -6.67 37.99 -25.39
C GLN A 512 -5.77 39.22 -25.67
N PRO A 513 -4.49 39.27 -25.26
CA PRO A 513 -3.90 38.76 -24.00
C PRO A 513 -2.67 39.59 -23.49
N ILE A 514 -1.98 39.07 -22.47
CA ILE A 514 -0.56 39.26 -22.08
C ILE A 514 -0.16 40.59 -21.37
N ARG A 515 0.00 40.46 -20.05
CA ARG A 515 1.16 40.88 -19.21
C ARG A 515 1.83 42.23 -19.52
N GLU A 516 1.59 43.22 -18.65
CA GLU A 516 2.57 44.25 -18.29
C GLU A 516 2.66 44.35 -16.76
N VAL A 517 3.89 44.51 -16.29
CA VAL A 517 4.30 44.71 -14.90
C VAL A 517 4.06 46.18 -14.54
N SER A 518 3.47 46.47 -13.39
CA SER A 518 3.59 47.80 -12.77
C SER A 518 3.45 47.68 -11.26
N ASP A 519 4.52 48.06 -10.57
CA ASP A 519 4.51 48.43 -9.16
C ASP A 519 3.48 49.55 -8.94
N GLU A 520 2.63 49.41 -7.92
CA GLU A 520 2.34 50.51 -6.98
C GLU A 520 1.49 50.00 -5.83
N THR A 521 2.07 50.12 -4.64
CA THR A 521 1.42 49.84 -3.36
C THR A 521 0.69 51.10 -2.94
N ALA A 522 -0.65 51.08 -2.84
CA ALA A 522 -1.38 52.10 -2.11
C ALA A 522 -2.60 51.49 -1.42
N VAL A 523 -2.59 51.62 -0.10
CA VAL A 523 -3.61 51.23 0.87
C VAL A 523 -4.91 52.00 0.60
N GLY A 524 -6.05 51.31 0.63
CA GLY A 524 -7.36 51.96 0.48
C GLY A 524 -8.50 51.07 0.94
N SER A 525 -9.00 51.36 2.12
CA SER A 525 -10.10 50.75 2.87
C SER A 525 -11.47 50.80 2.17
N HIS A 526 -12.34 49.89 2.61
CA HIS A 526 -13.81 49.80 2.46
C HIS A 526 -14.33 49.10 1.20
N HIS A 527 -14.89 47.89 1.36
CA HIS A 527 -16.34 47.69 1.23
C HIS A 527 -16.79 46.32 1.77
N SER A 528 -17.91 46.39 2.50
CA SER A 528 -18.53 45.39 3.35
C SER A 528 -19.28 44.29 2.56
N ILE A 529 -19.22 43.05 3.04
CA ILE A 529 -20.04 41.92 2.60
C ILE A 529 -21.33 41.89 3.45
N PRO A 530 -22.54 41.73 2.88
CA PRO A 530 -23.78 41.75 3.67
C PRO A 530 -24.03 40.40 4.36
N SER A 531 -24.02 40.40 5.70
CA SER A 531 -24.54 39.31 6.53
C SER A 531 -25.98 39.60 6.94
N LYS A 532 -26.90 38.66 6.67
CA LYS A 532 -28.26 38.63 7.23
C LYS A 532 -28.20 38.33 8.73
N ASN A 533 -28.69 39.25 9.57
CA ASN A 533 -28.99 39.02 10.98
C ASN A 533 -30.48 38.67 11.17
N PRO A 534 -30.83 37.78 12.12
CA PRO A 534 -32.09 37.82 12.84
C PRO A 534 -31.93 38.59 14.18
N SER A 535 -32.97 39.34 14.57
CA SER A 535 -33.01 40.27 15.72
C SER A 535 -32.96 39.59 17.12
N PRO A 536 -32.59 40.33 18.19
CA PRO A 536 -32.21 39.77 19.50
C PRO A 536 -33.35 39.76 20.54
N GLY A 537 -33.31 38.79 21.45
CA GLY A 537 -34.02 38.78 22.75
C GLY A 537 -33.05 39.03 23.92
N PRO A 538 -33.54 39.44 25.11
CA PRO A 538 -32.72 40.05 26.16
C PRO A 538 -31.86 39.04 26.95
N ALA A 539 -30.71 39.54 27.43
CA ALA A 539 -29.59 38.79 28.01
C ALA A 539 -29.75 38.48 29.52
N GLU A 540 -29.37 37.26 29.92
CA GLU A 540 -29.04 36.89 31.30
C GLU A 540 -27.55 37.16 31.60
N PRO A 541 -27.17 37.50 32.85
CA PRO A 541 -25.79 37.82 33.22
C PRO A 541 -24.96 36.55 33.53
N PRO A 542 -23.63 36.57 33.31
CA PRO A 542 -22.76 35.41 33.46
C PRO A 542 -22.35 35.13 34.91
N PRO A 543 -22.05 33.86 35.28
CA PRO A 543 -21.63 33.49 36.63
C PRO A 543 -20.17 33.88 36.91
N GLN A 544 -19.94 34.43 38.11
CA GLN A 544 -18.62 34.83 38.60
C GLN A 544 -17.78 33.62 39.04
N LEU A 545 -16.49 33.63 38.67
CA LEU A 545 -15.46 32.77 39.23
C LEU A 545 -15.28 33.07 40.72
N HIS A 546 -15.51 32.09 41.59
CA HIS A 546 -15.07 32.14 42.98
C HIS A 546 -13.65 31.59 43.10
N SER A 547 -12.72 32.49 43.45
CA SER A 547 -11.39 32.18 43.96
C SER A 547 -11.47 31.69 45.41
N ALA A 548 -10.72 30.63 45.69
CA ALA A 548 -10.60 30.02 47.00
C ALA A 548 -9.79 30.90 47.96
N THR A 549 -10.20 30.93 49.23
CA THR A 549 -9.34 31.26 50.38
C THR A 549 -9.64 30.30 51.55
N PRO A 550 -8.65 30.07 52.43
CA PRO A 550 -8.53 28.85 53.24
C PRO A 550 -9.14 29.02 54.64
N ILE A 551 -9.49 27.90 55.29
CA ILE A 551 -9.78 27.87 56.73
C ILE A 551 -8.98 26.75 57.41
N ASP A 552 -8.24 27.19 58.42
CA ASP A 552 -7.48 26.45 59.41
C ASP A 552 -8.37 25.75 60.46
N ALA A 553 -7.85 24.62 60.94
CA ALA A 553 -7.78 24.08 62.31
C ALA A 553 -8.88 24.28 63.39
N ARG A 554 -9.07 23.18 64.14
CA ARG A 554 -9.67 23.00 65.50
C ARG A 554 -11.21 23.06 65.54
N ALA A 555 -11.91 21.99 65.93
CA ALA A 555 -11.96 21.34 67.24
C ALA A 555 -12.75 20.03 67.13
#